data_AF-A0A2D7HBZ1-F1
#
_entry.id   AF-A0A2D7HBZ1-F1
#
_cell.length_a   1.000
_cell.length_b   1.000
_cell.length_c   1.000
_cell.angle_alpha   90.00
_cell.angle_beta   90.00
_cell.angle_gamma   90.00
#
_symmetry.space_group_name_H-M   'P 1'
#
loop_
_entity.id
_entity.type
_entity.pdbx_description
1 polymer ?
#
loop_
_entity_poly.entity_id
_entity_poly.type
_entity_poly.pdbx_seq_one_letter_code
_entity_poly.pdbx_strand_id
1 'polypeptide(L)'
;MTPLQEIFIPSFCVGGLVSAVMAFIGGRLSGITGPLILLFMSTFVCWLTLFLGLEVGYHVWHSRPNPPPEAFSDTAPMGALFAGWIPGGFFACFWFGTSWLIKKFVWNLKLLYCLMRQKVWVNWRLNWWRPIMPISPLLPDVLSVDLPKVSVVRGWRCSIRIPW
;
A
#
# COMPACT_ATOMS: atom_id res chain seq x y z
N MET A 1 -21.32 6.21 31.80
CA MET A 1 -20.10 5.59 31.26
C MET A 1 -19.35 4.94 32.41
N THR A 2 -18.75 3.77 32.20
CA THR A 2 -17.90 3.17 33.23
C THR A 2 -16.52 3.86 33.21
N PRO A 3 -15.85 4.02 34.36
CA PRO A 3 -14.50 4.61 34.41
C PRO A 3 -13.50 3.85 33.55
N LEU A 4 -13.73 2.55 33.36
CA LEU A 4 -12.98 1.71 32.42
C LEU A 4 -13.05 2.27 30.99
N GLN A 5 -14.22 2.66 30.50
CA GLN A 5 -14.37 3.20 29.14
C GLN A 5 -13.66 4.54 28.98
N GLU A 6 -13.70 5.41 30.00
CA GLU A 6 -13.07 6.74 29.96
C GLU A 6 -11.54 6.67 29.80
N ILE A 7 -10.91 5.60 30.31
CA ILE A 7 -9.45 5.41 30.24
C ILE A 7 -9.06 4.49 29.08
N PHE A 8 -9.84 3.44 28.84
CA PHE A 8 -9.57 2.46 27.80
C PHE A 8 -9.69 3.05 26.40
N ILE A 9 -10.77 3.79 26.11
CA ILE A 9 -11.04 4.36 24.78
C ILE A 9 -9.90 5.26 24.30
N PRO A 10 -9.44 6.28 25.05
CA PRO A 10 -8.35 7.14 24.57
C PRO A 10 -7.03 6.37 24.41
N SER A 11 -6.72 5.45 25.33
CA SER A 11 -5.51 4.62 25.25
C SER A 11 -5.52 3.74 23.99
N PHE A 12 -6.65 3.10 23.70
CA PHE A 12 -6.84 2.29 22.51
C PHE A 12 -6.83 3.13 21.24
N CYS A 13 -7.44 4.32 21.24
CA CYS A 13 -7.41 5.23 20.09
C CYS A 13 -6.00 5.68 19.75
N VAL A 14 -5.20 6.07 20.75
CA VAL A 14 -3.80 6.49 20.53
C VAL A 14 -2.96 5.31 20.05
N GLY A 15 -3.06 4.17 20.72
CA GLY A 15 -2.34 2.95 20.34
C GLY A 15 -2.71 2.44 18.95
N GLY A 16 -4.00 2.45 18.64
CA GLY A 16 -4.55 2.10 17.32
C GLY A 16 -4.07 3.05 16.23
N LEU A 17 -4.00 4.36 16.50
CA LEU A 17 -3.51 5.33 15.52
C LEU A 17 -2.02 5.11 15.22
N VAL A 18 -1.19 4.91 16.25
CA VAL A 18 0.24 4.59 16.09
C VAL A 18 0.43 3.28 15.32
N SER A 19 -0.32 2.24 15.70
CA SER A 19 -0.32 0.94 15.04
C SER A 19 -0.72 1.03 13.56
N ALA A 20 -1.77 1.81 13.24
CA ALA A 20 -2.24 2.03 11.88
C ALA A 20 -1.19 2.74 11.03
N VAL A 21 -0.53 3.78 11.55
CA VAL A 21 0.55 4.49 10.86
C VAL A 21 1.72 3.55 10.57
N MET A 22 2.14 2.74 11.54
CA MET A 22 3.21 1.75 11.33
C MET A 22 2.85 0.70 10.28
N ALA A 23 1.66 0.11 10.34
CA ALA A 23 1.19 -0.87 9.37
C ALA A 23 1.08 -0.26 7.96
N PHE A 24 0.64 1.00 7.87
CA PHE A 24 0.50 1.72 6.61
C PHE A 24 1.86 2.02 5.96
N ILE A 25 2.86 2.43 6.75
CA ILE A 25 4.23 2.61 6.27
C ILE A 25 4.80 1.26 5.82
N GLY A 26 4.56 0.20 6.60
CA GLY A 26 4.99 -1.16 6.28
C GLY A 26 4.57 -1.63 4.89
N GLY A 27 3.31 -1.43 4.49
CA GLY A 27 2.85 -1.88 3.16
C GLY A 27 3.33 -1.01 1.99
N ARG A 28 4.00 0.12 2.27
CA ARG A 28 4.63 0.96 1.24
C ARG A 28 6.09 0.61 0.96
N LEU A 29 6.80 0.02 1.93
CA LEU A 29 8.20 -0.37 1.76
C LEU A 29 8.39 -1.41 0.63
N SER A 30 9.59 -1.43 0.06
CA SER A 30 10.04 -2.46 -0.90
C SER A 30 10.73 -3.58 -0.13
N GLY A 31 10.62 -4.82 -0.61
CA GLY A 31 11.14 -6.02 0.05
C GLY A 31 10.13 -6.72 0.98
N ILE A 32 10.55 -7.84 1.58
CA ILE A 32 9.70 -8.68 2.46
C ILE A 32 10.01 -8.44 3.94
N THR A 33 11.30 -8.31 4.29
CA THR A 33 11.75 -8.24 5.69
C THR A 33 11.27 -6.99 6.42
N GLY A 34 11.38 -5.81 5.81
CA GLY A 34 10.96 -4.54 6.42
C GLY A 34 9.46 -4.49 6.72
N PRO A 35 8.58 -4.76 5.74
CA PRO A 35 7.14 -4.86 5.94
C PRO A 35 6.74 -5.85 7.04
N LEU A 36 7.41 -7.01 7.10
CA LEU A 36 7.10 -8.06 8.08
C LEU A 36 7.45 -7.63 9.52
N ILE A 37 8.60 -6.99 9.72
CA ILE A 37 8.99 -6.44 11.02
C ILE A 37 8.01 -5.35 11.46
N LEU A 38 7.63 -4.43 10.56
CA LEU A 38 6.67 -3.37 10.88
C LEU A 38 5.28 -3.91 11.20
N LEU A 39 4.84 -4.97 10.52
CA LEU A 39 3.55 -5.63 10.80
C LEU A 39 3.55 -6.28 12.18
N PHE A 40 4.64 -6.95 12.54
CA PHE A 40 4.81 -7.54 13.88
C PHE A 40 4.85 -6.46 14.97
N MET A 41 5.64 -5.40 14.77
CA MET A 41 5.70 -4.26 15.70
C MET A 41 4.35 -3.55 15.84
N SER A 42 3.63 -3.35 14.73
CA SER A 42 2.30 -2.74 14.73
C SER A 42 1.28 -3.59 15.51
N THR A 43 1.34 -4.91 15.35
CA THR A 43 0.50 -5.87 16.09
C THR A 43 0.84 -5.82 17.58
N PHE A 44 2.12 -5.78 17.92
CA PHE A 44 2.61 -5.71 19.30
C PHE A 44 2.20 -4.40 19.99
N VAL A 45 2.32 -3.25 19.31
CA VAL A 45 1.88 -1.94 19.84
C VAL A 45 0.37 -1.93 20.07
N CYS A 46 -0.42 -2.46 19.14
CA CYS A 46 -1.87 -2.56 19.29
C CYS A 46 -2.25 -3.47 20.46
N TRP A 47 -1.62 -4.63 20.57
CA TRP A 47 -1.81 -5.56 21.69
C TRP A 47 -1.44 -4.94 23.04
N LEU A 48 -0.28 -4.31 23.13
CA LEU A 48 0.24 -3.72 24.36
C LEU A 48 -0.62 -2.55 24.85
N THR A 49 -1.14 -1.74 23.93
CA THR A 49 -2.07 -0.64 24.28
C THR A 49 -3.45 -1.15 24.68
N LEU A 50 -3.93 -2.24 24.08
CA LEU A 50 -5.14 -2.96 24.52
C LEU A 50 -4.99 -3.48 25.94
N PHE A 51 -3.86 -4.15 26.22
CA PHE A 51 -3.56 -4.73 27.51
C PHE A 51 -3.40 -3.65 28.59
N LEU A 52 -2.55 -2.65 28.36
CA LEU A 52 -2.34 -1.55 29.32
C LEU A 52 -3.60 -0.72 29.55
N GLY A 53 -4.39 -0.46 28.50
CA GLY A 53 -5.64 0.27 28.63
C GLY A 53 -6.64 -0.45 29.53
N LEU A 54 -6.70 -1.79 29.43
CA LEU A 54 -7.53 -2.61 30.32
C LEU A 54 -6.96 -2.66 31.73
N GLU A 55 -5.66 -2.92 31.89
CA GLU A 55 -5.03 -3.01 33.21
C GLU A 55 -5.19 -1.72 34.02
N VAL A 56 -4.88 -0.57 33.42
CA VAL A 56 -5.06 0.75 34.06
C VAL A 56 -6.54 1.04 34.30
N GLY A 57 -7.41 0.69 33.35
CA GLY A 57 -8.86 0.84 33.49
C GLY A 57 -9.42 0.04 34.68
N TYR A 58 -8.96 -1.19 34.86
CA TYR A 58 -9.34 -2.08 35.97
C TYR A 58 -8.80 -1.58 37.30
N HIS A 59 -7.53 -1.17 37.37
CA HIS A 59 -6.95 -0.56 38.57
C HIS A 59 -7.73 0.68 39.04
N VAL A 60 -8.09 1.57 38.12
CA VAL A 60 -8.90 2.75 38.46
C VAL A 60 -10.33 2.35 38.84
N TRP A 61 -10.88 1.30 38.24
CA TRP A 61 -12.19 0.81 38.61
C TRP A 61 -12.23 0.20 40.03
N HIS A 62 -11.17 -0.49 40.46
CA HIS A 62 -11.02 -1.02 41.82
C HIS A 62 -10.83 0.04 42.90
N SER A 63 -10.16 1.14 42.57
CA SER A 63 -9.88 2.23 43.53
C SER A 63 -11.09 3.12 43.84
N ARG A 64 -12.24 2.88 43.20
CA ARG A 64 -13.47 3.63 43.47
C ARG A 64 -14.10 3.19 44.81
N PRO A 65 -14.70 4.13 45.57
CA PRO A 65 -15.51 3.76 46.72
C PRO A 65 -16.78 3.01 46.25
N ASN A 66 -16.99 1.80 46.79
CA ASN A 66 -18.03 0.84 46.39
C ASN A 66 -17.91 0.34 44.94
N PRO A 67 -16.84 -0.42 44.60
CA PRO A 67 -16.73 -1.03 43.29
C PRO A 67 -17.80 -2.13 43.12
N PRO A 68 -18.44 -2.22 41.94
CA PRO A 68 -19.42 -3.26 41.68
C PRO A 68 -18.70 -4.63 41.52
N PRO A 69 -19.40 -5.76 41.74
CA PRO A 69 -18.77 -7.08 41.79
C PRO A 69 -18.08 -7.46 40.46
N GLU A 70 -18.52 -6.92 39.31
CA GLU A 70 -17.88 -7.17 38.01
C GLU A 70 -16.47 -6.60 37.93
N ALA A 71 -16.12 -5.62 38.77
CA ALA A 71 -14.77 -5.07 38.81
C ALA A 71 -13.76 -6.14 39.26
N PHE A 72 -14.15 -7.07 40.13
CA PHE A 72 -13.30 -8.18 40.61
C PHE A 72 -13.29 -9.39 39.67
N SER A 73 -13.89 -9.29 38.49
CA SER A 73 -13.80 -10.34 37.48
C SER A 73 -12.49 -10.23 36.70
N ASP A 74 -11.47 -10.98 37.12
CA ASP A 74 -10.12 -11.01 36.51
C ASP A 74 -10.08 -11.57 35.07
N THR A 75 -11.23 -11.98 34.53
CA THR A 75 -11.32 -12.64 33.23
C THR A 75 -10.94 -11.73 32.06
N ALA A 76 -11.11 -10.41 32.20
CA ALA A 76 -10.90 -9.45 31.11
C ALA A 76 -9.41 -9.11 30.83
N PRO A 77 -8.58 -8.69 31.81
CA PRO A 77 -7.16 -8.42 31.55
C PRO A 77 -6.40 -9.70 31.16
N MET A 78 -6.72 -10.84 31.77
CA MET A 78 -6.14 -12.13 31.40
C MET A 78 -6.60 -12.59 30.00
N GLY A 79 -7.87 -12.36 29.66
CA GLY A 79 -8.38 -12.59 28.30
C GLY A 79 -7.68 -11.70 27.25
N ALA A 80 -7.44 -10.43 27.56
CA ALA A 80 -6.72 -9.53 26.66
C ALA A 80 -5.23 -9.89 26.50
N LEU A 81 -4.58 -10.39 27.56
CA LEU A 81 -3.23 -10.90 27.48
C LEU A 81 -3.14 -12.07 26.48
N PHE A 82 -4.03 -13.06 26.62
CA PHE A 82 -4.00 -14.29 25.82
C PHE A 82 -4.70 -14.21 24.47
N ALA A 83 -5.68 -13.33 24.28
CA ALA A 83 -6.47 -13.26 23.05
C ALA A 83 -6.37 -11.89 22.35
N GLY A 84 -5.81 -10.86 22.99
CA GLY A 84 -5.72 -9.51 22.43
C GLY A 84 -4.82 -9.38 21.20
N TRP A 85 -3.95 -10.35 20.94
CA TRP A 85 -3.13 -10.43 19.73
C TRP A 85 -3.98 -10.70 18.48
N ILE A 86 -5.14 -11.35 18.63
CA ILE A 86 -6.09 -11.60 17.53
C ILE A 86 -6.63 -10.26 17.00
N PRO A 87 -7.32 -9.42 17.79
CA PRO A 87 -7.80 -8.12 17.30
C PRO A 87 -6.64 -7.20 16.88
N GLY A 88 -5.49 -7.24 17.57
CA GLY A 88 -4.31 -6.47 17.18
C GLY A 88 -3.76 -6.88 15.81
N GLY A 89 -3.70 -8.18 15.54
CA GLY A 89 -3.23 -8.74 14.27
C GLY A 89 -4.21 -8.45 13.13
N PHE A 90 -5.52 -8.63 13.35
CA PHE A 90 -6.54 -8.27 12.35
C PHE A 90 -6.47 -6.78 12.00
N PHE A 91 -6.33 -5.92 13.00
CA PHE A 91 -6.23 -4.47 12.80
C PHE A 91 -4.98 -4.08 12.01
N ALA A 92 -3.81 -4.62 12.38
CA ALA A 92 -2.56 -4.37 11.66
C ALA A 92 -2.62 -4.90 10.22
N CYS A 93 -3.11 -6.12 10.01
CA CYS A 93 -3.27 -6.73 8.68
C CYS A 93 -4.26 -5.95 7.80
N PHE A 94 -5.34 -5.42 8.38
CA PHE A 94 -6.30 -4.59 7.64
C PHE A 94 -5.61 -3.34 7.06
N TRP A 95 -4.93 -2.56 7.89
CA TRP A 95 -4.24 -1.34 7.44
C TRP A 95 -3.08 -1.62 6.49
N PHE A 96 -2.33 -2.70 6.76
CA PHE A 96 -1.29 -3.17 5.88
C PHE A 96 -1.86 -3.54 4.50
N GLY A 97 -2.92 -4.35 4.46
CA GLY A 97 -3.61 -4.76 3.25
C GLY A 97 -4.16 -3.58 2.46
N THR A 98 -4.77 -2.59 3.14
CA THR A 98 -5.23 -1.34 2.51
C THR A 98 -4.06 -0.58 1.88
N SER A 99 -2.95 -0.41 2.59
CA SER A 99 -1.79 0.31 2.06
C SER A 99 -1.16 -0.39 0.84
N TRP A 100 -1.14 -1.72 0.84
CA TRP A 100 -0.67 -2.56 -0.25
C TRP A 100 -1.61 -2.50 -1.46
N LEU A 101 -2.93 -2.58 -1.24
CA LEU A 101 -3.94 -2.42 -2.29
C LEU A 101 -3.81 -1.06 -2.97
N ILE A 102 -3.66 0.02 -2.20
CA ILE A 102 -3.45 1.37 -2.76
C ILE A 102 -2.19 1.41 -3.63
N LYS A 103 -1.08 0.84 -3.16
CA LYS A 103 0.17 0.77 -3.94
C LYS A 103 -0.04 0.04 -5.27
N LYS A 104 -0.74 -1.10 -5.24
CA LYS A 104 -1.04 -1.91 -6.42
C LYS A 104 -1.98 -1.19 -7.41
N PHE A 105 -3.02 -0.54 -6.92
CA PHE A 105 -3.96 0.24 -7.74
C PHE A 105 -3.28 1.42 -8.43
N VAL A 106 -2.48 2.20 -7.69
CA VAL A 106 -1.74 3.35 -8.25
C VAL A 106 -0.73 2.90 -9.30
N TRP A 107 -0.06 1.76 -9.09
CA TRP A 107 0.87 1.21 -10.07
C TRP A 107 0.17 0.77 -11.35
N ASN A 108 -0.95 0.05 -11.25
CA ASN A 108 -1.72 -0.41 -12.40
C ASN A 108 -2.30 0.76 -13.21
N LEU A 109 -2.77 1.82 -12.55
CA LEU A 109 -3.26 3.02 -13.24
C LEU A 109 -2.15 3.74 -14.02
N LYS A 110 -0.95 3.87 -13.43
CA LYS A 110 0.20 4.43 -14.16
C LYS A 110 0.60 3.57 -15.36
N LEU A 111 0.58 2.24 -15.21
CA LEU A 111 0.94 1.32 -16.27
C LEU A 111 -0.10 1.35 -17.41
N LEU A 112 -1.39 1.41 -17.06
CA LEU A 112 -2.49 1.59 -18.01
C LEU A 112 -2.38 2.94 -18.74
N TYR A 113 -2.08 4.03 -18.02
CA TYR A 113 -1.89 5.35 -18.62
C TYR A 113 -0.70 5.38 -19.60
N CYS A 114 0.43 4.76 -19.24
CA CYS A 114 1.58 4.60 -20.14
C CYS A 114 1.22 3.76 -21.38
N LEU A 115 0.51 2.64 -21.21
CA LEU A 115 0.08 1.79 -22.32
C LEU A 115 -0.90 2.51 -23.25
N MET A 116 -1.88 3.22 -22.70
CA MET A 116 -2.83 4.04 -23.46
C MET A 116 -2.08 5.12 -24.25
N ARG A 117 -1.13 5.83 -23.62
CA ARG A 117 -0.31 6.84 -24.29
C ARG A 117 0.51 6.24 -25.43
N GLN A 118 1.11 5.07 -25.23
CA GLN A 118 1.91 4.39 -26.24
C GLN A 118 1.05 3.90 -27.41
N LYS A 119 -0.16 3.39 -27.14
CA LYS A 119 -1.11 2.94 -28.18
C LYS A 119 -1.62 4.10 -29.02
N VAL A 120 -1.92 5.25 -28.40
CA VAL A 120 -2.26 6.49 -29.12
C VAL A 120 -1.10 6.96 -29.99
N TRP A 121 0.13 6.96 -29.46
CA TRP A 121 1.32 7.38 -30.21
C TRP A 121 1.61 6.49 -31.42
N VAL A 122 1.50 5.16 -31.26
CA VAL A 122 1.68 4.19 -32.35
C VAL A 122 0.59 4.35 -33.41
N ASN A 123 -0.67 4.56 -33.00
CA ASN A 123 -1.77 4.73 -33.94
C ASN A 123 -1.67 6.05 -34.73
N TRP A 124 -1.24 7.13 -34.08
CA TRP A 124 -0.96 8.41 -34.75
C TRP A 124 0.17 8.29 -35.78
N ARG A 125 1.24 7.56 -35.42
CA ARG A 125 2.39 7.34 -36.32
C ARG A 125 2.04 6.50 -37.55
N LEU A 126 1.19 5.49 -37.39
CA LEU A 126 0.72 4.64 -38.50
C LEU A 126 -0.24 5.39 -39.44
N ASN A 127 -1.05 6.31 -38.91
CA ASN A 127 -2.01 7.05 -39.73
C ASN A 127 -1.34 8.16 -40.58
N TRP A 128 -0.20 8.69 -40.15
CA TRP A 128 0.62 9.63 -40.93
C TRP A 128 1.44 8.97 -42.06
N TRP A 129 1.59 7.64 -42.04
CA TRP A 129 2.30 6.87 -43.06
C TRP A 129 1.38 6.25 -44.12
N ARG A 130 0.14 6.72 -44.27
CA ARG A 130 -0.62 6.49 -45.51
C ARG A 130 -0.30 7.62 -46.50
N PRO A 131 0.74 7.51 -47.34
CA PRO A 131 0.78 8.32 -48.54
C PRO A 131 -0.46 7.93 -49.35
N ILE A 132 -1.27 8.93 -49.65
CA ILE A 132 -2.22 8.91 -50.75
C ILE A 132 -1.40 8.51 -51.97
N MET A 133 -1.52 7.25 -52.42
CA MET A 133 -1.02 6.86 -53.74
C MET A 133 -1.85 7.62 -54.78
N PRO A 134 -1.21 8.26 -55.77
CA PRO A 134 -1.70 8.18 -57.12
C PRO A 134 -0.96 7.03 -57.82
N ILE A 135 -1.79 6.14 -58.35
CA ILE A 135 -1.45 5.12 -59.33
C ILE A 135 -0.91 5.82 -60.59
N SER A 136 0.27 5.41 -61.08
CA SER A 136 0.63 5.55 -62.51
C SER A 136 1.71 4.52 -62.89
N PRO A 137 1.48 3.71 -63.94
CA PRO A 137 2.44 2.77 -64.50
C PRO A 137 3.28 3.43 -65.61
N LEU A 138 4.37 2.76 -66.02
CA LEU A 138 5.29 3.03 -67.15
C LEU A 138 6.52 3.92 -66.88
N LEU A 139 7.72 3.32 -66.75
CA LEU A 139 8.85 3.35 -67.73
C LEU A 139 10.14 2.74 -67.09
N PRO A 140 11.09 2.18 -67.87
CA PRO A 140 12.15 1.31 -67.39
C PRO A 140 13.50 2.00 -67.15
N ASP A 141 14.31 1.32 -66.34
CA ASP A 141 15.77 1.21 -66.33
C ASP A 141 16.62 2.40 -66.80
N VAL A 142 16.98 3.32 -65.90
CA VAL A 142 18.29 4.01 -65.93
C VAL A 142 18.66 4.49 -64.51
N LEU A 143 19.95 4.37 -64.18
CA LEU A 143 20.72 5.12 -63.16
C LEU A 143 20.94 4.47 -61.78
N SER A 144 22.06 3.73 -61.70
CA SER A 144 22.84 3.53 -60.48
C SER A 144 23.38 4.86 -59.96
N VAL A 145 22.81 5.37 -58.86
CA VAL A 145 23.35 6.50 -58.11
C VAL A 145 23.48 6.10 -56.64
N ASP A 146 24.70 6.27 -56.12
CA ASP A 146 25.11 5.97 -54.77
C ASP A 146 24.22 6.63 -53.69
N LEU A 147 23.66 5.78 -52.83
CA LEU A 147 22.93 6.15 -51.62
C LEU A 147 23.90 6.68 -50.54
N PRO A 148 23.67 7.87 -49.96
CA PRO A 148 24.28 8.20 -48.68
C PRO A 148 23.62 7.37 -47.57
N LYS A 149 24.47 6.72 -46.76
CA LYS A 149 24.10 5.98 -45.55
C LYS A 149 23.28 6.88 -44.62
N VAL A 150 21.96 6.70 -44.62
CA VAL A 150 21.07 7.23 -43.59
C VAL A 150 21.34 6.44 -42.31
N SER A 151 22.02 7.09 -41.36
CA SER A 151 22.24 6.58 -40.01
C SER A 151 20.89 6.39 -39.32
N VAL A 152 20.47 5.13 -39.20
CA VAL A 152 19.40 4.69 -38.30
C VAL A 152 19.83 5.02 -36.86
N VAL A 153 19.36 6.15 -36.34
CA VAL A 153 19.53 6.53 -34.93
C VAL A 153 18.74 5.53 -34.09
N ARG A 154 19.50 4.59 -33.52
CA ARG A 154 19.03 3.59 -32.55
C ARG A 154 18.52 4.28 -31.29
N GLY A 155 17.35 3.82 -30.86
CA GLY A 155 17.10 3.49 -29.45
C GLY A 155 16.80 4.67 -28.52
N TRP A 156 15.55 5.11 -28.52
CA TRP A 156 14.96 5.67 -27.30
C TRP A 156 14.79 4.55 -26.29
N ARG A 157 15.86 4.31 -25.52
CA ARG A 157 15.85 3.38 -24.39
C ARG A 157 15.02 4.02 -23.29
N CYS A 158 13.75 3.62 -23.20
CA CYS A 158 12.89 3.91 -22.06
C CYS A 158 13.51 3.20 -20.84
N SER A 159 14.38 3.90 -20.12
CA SER A 159 15.01 3.39 -18.90
C SER A 159 13.96 3.38 -17.79
N ILE A 160 13.20 2.28 -17.74
CA ILE A 160 12.43 1.91 -16.55
C ILE A 160 13.48 1.49 -15.53
N ARG A 161 13.93 2.45 -14.72
CA ARG A 161 14.74 2.19 -13.54
C ARG A 161 13.83 1.56 -12.50
N ILE A 162 13.93 0.25 -12.34
CA ILE A 162 13.32 -0.51 -11.24
C ILE A 162 14.16 -0.19 -9.99
N PRO A 163 13.63 0.48 -8.95
CA PRO A 163 14.29 0.49 -7.66
C PRO A 163 14.01 -0.84 -6.97
N TRP A 164 15.07 -1.55 -6.62
CA TRP A 164 15.05 -2.61 -5.62
C TRP A 164 14.70 -2.01 -4.25
#